data_AF-A0A0Q8IZI3-F1
#
_entry.id   AF-A0A0Q8IZI3-F1
#
_cell.length_a   1.000
_cell.length_b   1.000
_cell.length_c   1.000
_cell.angle_alpha   90.00
_cell.angle_beta   90.00
_cell.angle_gamma   90.00
#
_symmetry.space_group_name_H-M   'P 1'
#
loop_
_entity.id
_entity.type
_entity.pdbx_description
1 polymer ?
#
loop_
_entity_poly.entity_id
_entity_poly.type
_entity_poly.pdbx_seq_one_letter_code
_entity_poly.pdbx_strand_id
1 'polypeptide(L)'
;MPANETTGSRPAWVPDTGAPMTANEYNGAYLAQPDLWWWTTNLSTEPRGLVLSRVLAIIMQANVVVHEKAVGQLGAGPLEDMMSDELLDELKVLHPFSPALKLALSCVRIGTETARVRERLAAMLR
;
A
#
# COMPACT_ATOMS: atom_id res chain seq x y z
N MET A 1 -8.11 0.49 -42.23
CA MET A 1 -9.04 0.71 -41.09
C MET A 1 -9.90 -0.53 -40.96
N PRO A 2 -10.22 -1.07 -39.77
CA PRO A 2 -9.81 -0.77 -38.36
C PRO A 2 -9.00 -1.96 -37.74
N ALA A 3 -8.14 -1.83 -36.70
CA ALA A 3 -8.27 -1.48 -35.26
C ALA A 3 -8.76 -2.63 -34.33
N ASN A 4 -7.95 -2.89 -33.29
CA ASN A 4 -8.18 -3.59 -31.98
C ASN A 4 -7.13 -4.70 -31.73
N GLU A 5 -6.48 -4.85 -30.58
CA GLU A 5 -6.70 -4.29 -29.24
C GLU A 5 -5.37 -4.31 -28.47
N THR A 6 -5.07 -3.19 -27.81
CA THR A 6 -3.98 -3.04 -26.84
C THR A 6 -4.27 -3.93 -25.62
N THR A 7 -3.65 -5.11 -25.53
CA THR A 7 -3.57 -5.83 -24.26
C THR A 7 -2.44 -5.22 -23.45
N GLY A 8 -2.79 -4.15 -22.72
CA GLY A 8 -1.97 -3.61 -21.63
C GLY A 8 -1.68 -4.74 -20.65
N SER A 9 -0.49 -5.31 -20.76
CA SER A 9 0.02 -6.26 -19.79
C SER A 9 0.22 -5.49 -18.48
N ARG A 10 -0.73 -5.65 -17.57
CA ARG A 10 -0.63 -5.21 -16.18
C ARG A 10 0.76 -5.62 -15.68
N PRO A 11 1.58 -4.70 -15.12
CA PRO A 11 2.92 -5.04 -14.68
C PRO A 11 2.85 -6.26 -13.78
N ALA A 12 3.43 -7.35 -14.25
CA ALA A 12 3.37 -8.63 -13.58
C ALA A 12 3.99 -8.48 -12.19
N TRP A 13 3.35 -9.09 -11.22
CA TRP A 13 3.83 -9.19 -9.85
C TRP A 13 5.05 -10.11 -9.86
N VAL A 14 6.20 -9.58 -10.29
CA VAL A 14 7.42 -10.35 -10.53
C VAL A 14 8.36 -10.08 -9.36
N PRO A 15 8.57 -11.04 -8.44
CA PRO A 15 9.74 -11.02 -7.56
C PRO A 15 11.04 -10.94 -8.36
N ASP A 16 12.13 -10.43 -7.78
CA ASP A 16 13.47 -10.39 -8.39
C ASP A 16 13.94 -11.77 -8.92
N THR A 17 13.31 -12.86 -8.48
CA THR A 17 13.53 -14.22 -8.95
C THR A 17 12.99 -14.51 -10.36
N GLY A 18 12.22 -13.59 -10.96
CA GLY A 18 11.74 -13.70 -12.34
C GLY A 18 10.58 -14.68 -12.57
N ALA A 19 10.06 -15.33 -11.53
CA ALA A 19 8.91 -16.22 -11.64
C ALA A 19 7.58 -15.43 -11.62
N PRO A 20 6.65 -15.68 -12.55
CA PRO A 20 5.33 -15.05 -12.51
C PRO A 20 4.58 -15.51 -11.25
N MET A 21 4.12 -14.54 -10.45
CA MET A 21 3.40 -14.78 -9.20
C MET A 21 2.02 -14.14 -9.26
N THR A 22 1.03 -14.77 -8.63
CA THR A 22 -0.30 -14.16 -8.45
C THR A 22 -0.26 -13.10 -7.36
N ALA A 23 -1.21 -12.15 -7.40
CA ALA A 23 -1.30 -11.12 -6.34
C ALA A 23 -1.50 -11.72 -4.94
N ASN A 24 -2.21 -12.85 -4.81
CA ASN A 24 -2.42 -13.51 -3.52
C ASN A 24 -1.16 -14.16 -2.96
N GLU A 25 -0.39 -14.86 -3.82
CA GLU A 25 0.89 -15.45 -3.41
C GLU A 25 1.86 -14.36 -2.97
N TYR A 26 1.90 -13.26 -3.73
CA TYR A 26 2.72 -12.11 -3.41
C TYR A 26 2.32 -11.46 -2.08
N ASN A 27 1.01 -11.21 -1.88
CA ASN A 27 0.52 -10.61 -0.64
C ASN A 27 0.84 -11.51 0.56
N GLY A 28 0.65 -12.83 0.42
CA GLY A 28 1.01 -13.80 1.44
C GLY A 28 2.51 -13.82 1.73
N ALA A 29 3.36 -13.74 0.70
CA ALA A 29 4.81 -13.70 0.85
C ALA A 29 5.27 -12.43 1.57
N TYR A 30 4.72 -11.27 1.22
CA TYR A 30 4.98 -10.02 1.94
C TYR A 30 4.54 -10.11 3.41
N LEU A 31 3.31 -10.55 3.67
CA LEU A 31 2.78 -10.66 5.04
C LEU A 31 3.63 -11.62 5.91
N ALA A 32 4.19 -12.67 5.32
CA ALA A 32 5.04 -13.64 6.02
C ALA A 32 6.46 -13.11 6.27
N GLN A 33 7.06 -12.39 5.32
CA GLN A 33 8.46 -11.96 5.37
C GLN A 33 8.68 -10.55 4.80
N PRO A 34 8.14 -9.50 5.44
CA PRO A 34 8.05 -8.19 4.81
C PRO A 34 9.43 -7.54 4.57
N ASP A 35 10.46 -7.90 5.35
CA ASP A 35 11.85 -7.45 5.16
C ASP A 35 12.51 -7.99 3.88
N LEU A 36 11.98 -9.08 3.28
CA LEU A 36 12.49 -9.62 2.02
C LEU A 36 11.72 -9.07 0.80
N TRP A 37 10.53 -8.52 1.04
CA TRP A 37 9.58 -8.14 0.00
C TRP A 37 9.28 -6.63 -0.04
N TRP A 38 9.90 -5.81 0.82
CA TRP A 38 9.63 -4.36 0.92
C TRP A 38 9.85 -3.55 -0.37
N TRP A 39 10.77 -3.95 -1.23
CA TRP A 39 11.14 -3.23 -2.47
C TRP A 39 10.00 -3.16 -3.50
N THR A 40 9.02 -4.05 -3.35
CA THR A 40 7.89 -4.21 -4.27
C THR A 40 6.76 -3.18 -4.06
N THR A 41 6.86 -2.39 -2.98
CA THR A 41 5.97 -1.28 -2.64
C THR A 41 6.71 0.07 -2.69
N ASN A 42 7.78 0.20 -3.47
CA ASN A 42 8.61 1.40 -3.51
C ASN A 42 8.19 2.36 -4.63
N LEU A 43 7.94 3.63 -4.31
CA LEU A 43 7.61 4.68 -5.29
C LEU A 43 8.77 5.03 -6.23
N SER A 44 10.00 4.71 -5.87
CA SER A 44 11.19 4.98 -6.69
C SER A 44 11.25 4.11 -7.93
N THR A 45 10.54 2.98 -7.93
CA THR A 45 10.58 1.98 -9.01
C THR A 45 9.26 1.87 -9.75
N GLU A 46 8.14 2.25 -9.13
CA GLU A 46 6.81 2.06 -9.70
C GLU A 46 5.87 3.27 -9.56
N PRO A 47 4.86 3.39 -10.44
CA PRO A 47 3.87 4.45 -10.35
C PRO A 47 3.09 4.40 -9.03
N ARG A 48 2.84 5.58 -8.45
CA ARG A 48 2.09 5.75 -7.19
C ARG A 48 0.79 4.93 -7.13
N GLY A 49 -0.03 4.98 -8.17
CA GLY A 49 -1.32 4.27 -8.19
C GLY A 49 -1.18 2.74 -8.15
N LEU A 50 -0.10 2.20 -8.75
CA LEU A 50 0.21 0.78 -8.67
C LEU A 50 0.65 0.42 -7.25
N VAL A 51 1.60 1.17 -6.67
CA VAL A 51 2.06 0.98 -5.30
C VAL A 51 0.89 1.02 -4.31
N LEU A 52 0.03 2.04 -4.39
CA LEU A 52 -1.14 2.15 -3.52
C LEU A 52 -2.07 0.94 -3.66
N SER A 53 -2.33 0.49 -4.90
CA SER A 53 -3.16 -0.70 -5.13
C SER A 53 -2.55 -1.95 -4.49
N ARG A 54 -1.22 -2.12 -4.52
CA ARG A 54 -0.54 -3.24 -3.86
C ARG A 54 -0.63 -3.14 -2.34
N VAL A 55 -0.30 -1.97 -1.79
CA VAL A 55 -0.34 -1.68 -0.36
C VAL A 55 -1.73 -2.00 0.22
N LEU A 56 -2.79 -1.51 -0.43
CA LEU A 56 -4.16 -1.78 0.00
C LEU A 56 -4.52 -3.25 -0.12
N ALA A 57 -4.11 -3.94 -1.19
CA ALA A 57 -4.36 -5.37 -1.34
C ALA A 57 -3.70 -6.20 -0.23
N ILE A 58 -2.48 -5.85 0.18
CA ILE A 58 -1.78 -6.50 1.30
C ILE A 58 -2.52 -6.20 2.62
N ILE A 59 -2.84 -4.93 2.90
CA ILE A 59 -3.54 -4.51 4.13
C ILE A 59 -4.89 -5.21 4.26
N MET A 60 -5.64 -5.36 3.16
CA MET A 60 -6.95 -6.02 3.15
C MET A 60 -6.88 -7.52 3.48
N GLN A 61 -5.73 -8.16 3.26
CA GLN A 61 -5.50 -9.57 3.59
C GLN A 61 -4.85 -9.75 4.97
N ALA A 62 -4.43 -8.67 5.62
CA ALA A 62 -3.68 -8.75 6.85
C ALA A 62 -4.56 -9.06 8.08
N ASN A 63 -4.13 -10.04 8.88
CA ASN A 63 -4.56 -10.16 10.26
C ASN A 63 -3.58 -9.38 11.14
N VAL A 64 -4.06 -8.32 11.79
CA VAL A 64 -3.22 -7.43 12.62
C VAL A 64 -2.48 -8.18 13.74
N VAL A 65 -3.10 -9.21 14.33
CA VAL A 65 -2.48 -9.98 15.41
C VAL A 65 -1.26 -10.76 14.92
N VAL A 66 -1.25 -11.16 13.64
CA VAL A 66 -0.19 -11.99 13.05
C VAL A 66 0.79 -11.15 12.26
N HIS A 67 0.32 -10.10 11.59
CA HIS A 67 1.05 -9.35 10.57
C HIS A 67 1.35 -7.90 10.99
N GLU A 68 1.38 -7.60 12.29
CA GLU A 68 1.62 -6.24 12.82
C GLU A 68 2.84 -5.58 12.18
N LYS A 69 3.97 -6.30 12.11
CA LYS A 69 5.21 -5.79 11.50
C LYS A 69 5.04 -5.43 10.02
N ALA A 70 4.43 -6.33 9.24
CA ALA A 70 4.22 -6.12 7.81
C ALA A 70 3.30 -4.92 7.56
N VAL A 71 2.21 -4.82 8.32
CA VAL A 71 1.27 -3.70 8.24
C VAL A 71 1.93 -2.39 8.66
N GLY A 72 2.73 -2.40 9.73
CA GLY A 72 3.47 -1.23 10.19
C GLY A 72 4.50 -0.73 9.17
N GLN A 73 5.18 -1.63 8.46
CA GLN A 73 6.11 -1.27 7.39
C GLN A 73 5.43 -0.63 6.17
N LEU A 74 4.20 -1.06 5.84
CA LEU A 74 3.40 -0.38 4.82
C LEU A 74 3.02 1.04 5.24
N GLY A 75 2.84 1.26 6.54
CA GLY A 75 2.68 2.58 7.14
C GLY A 75 3.93 3.44 7.03
N ALA A 76 5.00 3.03 7.72
CA ALA A 76 6.29 3.74 7.84
C ALA A 76 7.18 3.66 6.57
N GLY A 77 6.55 3.49 5.41
CA GLY A 77 7.20 3.37 4.11
C GLY A 77 6.27 3.92 3.05
N PRO A 78 5.61 3.07 2.23
CA PRO A 78 4.84 3.56 1.09
C PRO A 78 3.70 4.53 1.45
N LEU A 79 2.97 4.31 2.55
CA LEU A 79 1.91 5.24 2.94
C LEU A 79 2.47 6.58 3.46
N GLU A 80 3.61 6.55 4.15
CA GLU A 80 4.36 7.74 4.56
C GLU A 80 4.86 8.52 3.34
N ASP A 81 5.52 7.85 2.40
CA ASP A 81 6.06 8.46 1.19
C ASP A 81 4.96 9.05 0.28
N MET A 82 3.75 8.46 0.31
CA MET A 82 2.58 8.95 -0.43
C MET A 82 1.72 9.93 0.35
N MET A 83 2.02 10.22 1.62
CA MET A 83 1.12 10.95 2.51
C MET A 83 0.84 12.34 1.96
N SER A 84 -0.42 12.60 1.62
CA SER A 84 -0.85 13.85 1.02
C SER A 84 -2.36 14.05 1.16
N ASP A 85 -2.85 15.26 0.87
CA ASP A 85 -4.29 15.54 0.83
C ASP A 85 -5.00 14.62 -0.18
N GLU A 86 -4.37 14.34 -1.32
CA GLU A 86 -4.87 13.43 -2.36
C GLU A 86 -4.96 11.98 -1.87
N LEU A 87 -3.93 11.47 -1.17
CA LEU A 87 -3.99 10.13 -0.59
C LEU A 87 -5.15 10.02 0.41
N LEU A 88 -5.33 11.04 1.26
CA LEU A 88 -6.42 11.04 2.24
C LEU A 88 -7.79 11.07 1.58
N ASP A 89 -7.95 11.76 0.44
CA ASP A 89 -9.19 11.72 -0.36
C ASP A 89 -9.44 10.33 -0.96
N GLU A 90 -8.40 9.69 -1.48
CA GLU A 90 -8.48 8.32 -2.01
C GLU A 90 -8.83 7.31 -0.92
N LEU A 91 -8.22 7.40 0.26
CA LEU A 91 -8.49 6.49 1.37
C LEU A 91 -9.88 6.69 1.98
N LYS A 92 -10.45 7.89 1.89
CA LYS A 92 -11.74 8.24 2.52
C LYS A 92 -12.87 7.30 2.12
N VAL A 93 -12.85 6.75 0.89
CA VAL A 93 -13.87 5.82 0.40
C VAL A 93 -13.89 4.48 1.16
N LEU A 94 -12.82 4.17 1.90
CA LEU A 94 -12.67 2.94 2.68
C LEU A 94 -13.20 3.07 4.11
N HIS A 95 -13.86 4.17 4.47
CA HIS A 95 -14.45 4.31 5.80
C HIS A 95 -15.67 3.38 6.01
N PRO A 96 -15.84 2.79 7.21
CA PRO A 96 -14.91 2.83 8.34
C PRO A 96 -13.65 1.97 8.07
N PHE A 97 -12.49 2.48 8.47
CA PHE A 97 -11.22 1.78 8.25
C PHE A 97 -11.16 0.45 8.99
N SER A 98 -10.62 -0.56 8.29
CA SER A 98 -10.29 -1.85 8.88
C SER A 98 -9.21 -1.68 9.96
N PRO A 99 -9.10 -2.61 10.93
CA PRO A 99 -8.04 -2.56 11.94
C PRO A 99 -6.63 -2.50 11.33
N ALA A 100 -6.39 -3.23 10.23
CA ALA A 100 -5.11 -3.23 9.55
C ALA A 100 -4.81 -1.87 8.88
N LEU A 101 -5.80 -1.24 8.24
CA LEU A 101 -5.60 0.08 7.64
C LEU A 101 -5.38 1.14 8.73
N LYS A 102 -6.12 1.07 9.85
CA LYS A 102 -5.89 1.94 11.01
C LYS A 102 -4.48 1.79 11.57
N LEU A 103 -3.99 0.56 11.72
CA LEU A 103 -2.63 0.29 12.17
C LEU A 103 -1.59 0.83 11.18
N ALA A 104 -1.75 0.57 9.89
CA ALA A 104 -0.80 1.08 8.90
C ALA A 104 -0.72 2.61 8.95
N LEU A 105 -1.87 3.28 9.00
CA LEU A 105 -1.96 4.73 9.05
C LEU A 105 -1.45 5.33 10.38
N SER A 106 -1.56 4.61 11.51
CA SER A 106 -0.99 5.07 12.78
C SER A 106 0.54 4.93 12.84
N CYS A 107 1.14 4.13 11.95
CA CYS A 107 2.59 4.01 11.80
C CYS A 107 3.22 5.08 10.90
N VAL A 108 2.42 5.91 10.23
CA VAL A 108 2.93 6.98 9.34
C VAL A 108 3.55 8.12 10.16
N ARG A 109 4.81 8.48 9.87
CA ARG A 109 5.50 9.63 10.48
C ARG A 109 5.20 10.90 9.69
N ILE A 110 4.12 11.56 10.06
CA ILE A 110 3.64 12.82 9.46
C ILE A 110 4.43 14.09 9.87
N GLY A 111 5.66 13.94 10.39
CA GLY A 111 6.41 15.04 11.00
C GLY A 111 6.73 16.17 10.02
N THR A 112 6.97 15.83 8.76
CA THR A 112 7.30 16.77 7.67
C THR A 112 6.08 17.29 6.92
N GLU A 113 4.90 16.72 7.15
CA GLU A 113 3.68 17.08 6.43
C GLU A 113 3.09 18.43 6.87
N THR A 114 2.12 18.94 6.12
CA THR A 114 1.39 20.15 6.53
C THR A 114 0.50 19.88 7.75
N ALA A 115 0.22 20.91 8.55
CA ALA A 115 -0.70 20.78 9.70
C ALA A 115 -2.08 20.26 9.27
N ARG A 116 -2.56 20.68 8.09
CA ARG A 116 -3.81 20.23 7.49
C ARG A 116 -3.84 18.72 7.29
N VAL A 117 -2.81 18.15 6.65
CA VAL A 117 -2.70 16.70 6.40
C VAL A 117 -2.68 15.94 7.73
N ARG A 118 -1.92 16.43 8.73
CA ARG A 118 -1.85 15.82 10.05
C ARG A 118 -3.20 15.76 10.75
N GLU A 119 -3.92 16.88 10.76
CA GLU A 119 -5.24 16.99 11.41
C GLU A 119 -6.27 16.12 10.71
N ARG A 120 -6.26 16.08 9.38
CA ARG A 120 -7.16 15.22 8.58
C ARG A 120 -6.91 13.74 8.89
N LEU A 121 -5.66 13.30 8.87
CA LEU A 121 -5.32 11.90 9.20
C LEU A 121 -5.77 11.56 10.62
N ALA A 122 -5.49 12.41 11.59
CA ALA A 122 -5.92 12.22 12.97
C ALA A 122 -7.45 12.14 13.10
N ALA A 123 -8.20 12.91 12.31
CA ALA A 123 -9.66 12.85 12.27
C ALA A 123 -10.19 11.53 11.67
N MET A 124 -9.52 10.99 10.64
CA MET A 124 -9.91 9.72 10.01
C MET A 124 -9.59 8.49 10.88
N LEU A 125 -8.65 8.62 11.82
CA LEU A 125 -8.29 7.54 12.75
C LEU A 125 -9.19 7.45 13.99
N ARG A 126 -9.98 8.49 14.27
CA ARG A 126 -11.00 8.49 15.33
C ARG A 126 -12.16 7.58 14.95
#